data_AF-A0A7K7PVI2-F1
#
_entry.id   AF-A0A7K7PVI2-F1
#
_cell.length_a   1.000
_cell.length_b   1.000
_cell.length_c   1.000
_cell.angle_alpha   90.00
_cell.angle_beta   90.00
_cell.angle_gamma   90.00
#
_symmetry.space_group_name_H-M   'P 1'
#
loop_
_entity.id
_entity.type
_entity.pdbx_description
1 polymer ?
#
loop_
_entity_poly.entity_id
_entity_poly.type
_entity_poly.pdbx_seq_one_letter_code
_entity_poly.pdbx_strand_id
1 'polypeptide(L)'
;SHVSISGSGGKVDVIGHLKEKIPVSVWLRQIRSKDTQRCVVVLEPVERLSACVSFTADGKITSCDLLYAHLHGYPTLEAVVGLHIKDMIPSVRIPPLGKKIPKNLRIQRAAGQSREGTLFPLSLKLEVRHLEEEQAAVQKDEIPQPEGSLPGYQYSATVVVFSTISGLITVQSDGIICGITDSFALMLFGYEKKELLGKSITFLIPGFYNDMERGSGCSLPLPSL
;
A
#
# COMPACT_ATOMS: atom_id res chain seq x y z
N SER A 1 29.13 4.75 -20.53
CA SER A 1 27.89 5.29 -19.95
C SER A 1 28.19 5.70 -18.53
N HIS A 2 28.50 6.98 -18.29
CA HIS A 2 28.75 7.47 -16.94
C HIS A 2 27.41 7.57 -16.21
N VAL A 3 27.25 6.78 -15.16
CA VAL A 3 26.10 6.86 -14.24
C VAL A 3 26.53 7.74 -13.07
N SER A 4 26.20 9.03 -13.15
CA SER A 4 26.42 9.96 -12.04
C SER A 4 25.30 9.79 -11.02
N ILE A 5 25.64 9.44 -9.78
CA ILE A 5 24.68 9.37 -8.67
C ILE A 5 24.78 10.69 -7.91
N SER A 6 23.79 11.57 -8.04
CA SER A 6 23.62 12.75 -7.19
C SER A 6 22.30 12.62 -6.43
N GLY A 7 22.33 12.04 -5.23
CA GLY A 7 21.16 11.86 -4.39
C GLY A 7 21.14 12.88 -3.26
N SER A 8 20.30 13.91 -3.36
CA SER A 8 19.85 14.69 -2.20
C SER A 8 18.67 13.95 -1.58
N GLY A 9 18.86 13.38 -0.38
CA GLY A 9 17.80 12.77 0.41
C GLY A 9 17.09 13.84 1.22
N GLY A 10 16.02 14.40 0.66
CA GLY A 10 15.19 15.42 1.33
C GLY A 10 13.88 14.83 1.84
N LYS A 11 13.43 15.27 3.02
CA LYS A 11 12.03 15.09 3.42
C LYS A 11 11.21 16.18 2.74
N VAL A 12 10.22 15.81 1.94
CA VAL A 12 9.29 16.75 1.29
C VAL A 12 7.86 16.30 1.51
N ASP A 13 6.93 17.24 1.37
CA ASP A 13 5.51 16.94 1.38
C ASP A 13 5.02 16.69 -0.05
N VAL A 14 4.40 15.54 -0.29
CA VAL A 14 3.62 15.29 -1.50
C VAL A 14 2.16 15.69 -1.28
N ILE A 15 1.51 16.20 -2.31
CA ILE A 15 0.08 16.51 -2.32
C ILE A 15 -0.71 15.32 -2.89
N GLY A 16 -1.58 14.75 -2.06
CA GLY A 16 -2.52 13.68 -2.44
C GLY A 16 -3.81 14.21 -3.10
N HIS A 17 -4.73 13.30 -3.40
CA HIS A 17 -5.99 13.63 -4.10
C HIS A 17 -6.96 14.47 -3.27
N LEU A 18 -6.91 14.36 -1.94
CA LEU A 18 -7.70 15.17 -1.00
C LEU A 18 -6.99 16.49 -0.67
N LYS A 19 -5.89 16.81 -1.37
CA LYS A 19 -5.00 17.96 -1.10
C LYS A 19 -4.35 17.92 0.29
N GLU A 20 -4.27 16.74 0.87
CA GLU A 20 -3.51 16.42 2.05
C GLU A 20 -2.00 16.46 1.75
N LYS A 21 -1.21 16.79 2.77
CA LYS A 21 0.25 16.78 2.70
C LYS A 21 0.78 15.49 3.32
N ILE A 22 1.57 14.75 2.56
CA ILE A 22 2.08 13.45 2.96
C ILE A 22 3.60 13.51 3.02
N PRO A 23 4.21 13.36 4.20
CA PRO A 23 5.65 13.45 4.34
C PRO A 23 6.33 12.22 3.74
N VAL A 24 7.20 12.45 2.78
CA VAL A 24 7.97 11.40 2.10
C VAL A 24 9.45 11.76 2.07
N SER A 25 10.28 10.73 2.08
CA SER A 25 11.69 10.88 1.73
C SER A 25 11.84 10.71 0.23
N VAL A 26 12.55 11.64 -0.41
CA VAL A 26 12.72 11.66 -1.86
C VAL A 26 14.17 11.48 -2.20
N TRP A 27 14.44 10.58 -3.15
CA TRP A 27 15.74 10.44 -3.77
C TRP A 27 15.60 10.54 -5.28
N LEU A 28 16.53 11.24 -5.89
CA LEU A 28 16.55 11.48 -7.32
C LEU A 28 17.75 10.76 -7.93
N ARG A 29 17.51 10.11 -9.06
CA ARG A 29 18.57 9.54 -9.89
C ARG A 29 18.35 9.95 -11.33
N GLN A 30 19.25 10.78 -11.84
CA GLN A 30 19.26 11.14 -13.25
C GLN A 30 19.96 10.06 -14.06
N ILE A 31 19.28 9.54 -15.08
CA ILE A 31 19.84 8.58 -16.03
C ILE A 31 20.09 9.33 -17.34
N ARG A 32 21.35 9.62 -17.63
CA ARG A 32 21.79 10.26 -18.87
C ARG A 32 22.18 9.18 -19.89
N SER A 33 21.37 9.01 -20.93
CA SER A 33 21.72 8.22 -22.11
C SER A 33 21.88 9.12 -23.33
N LYS A 34 22.53 8.63 -24.39
CA LYS A 34 22.84 9.41 -25.61
C LYS A 34 21.59 10.01 -26.28
N ASP A 35 20.42 9.37 -26.15
CA ASP A 35 19.16 9.81 -26.77
C ASP A 35 18.03 10.14 -25.78
N THR A 36 18.22 9.92 -24.47
CA THR A 36 17.15 10.16 -23.47
C THR A 36 17.70 10.63 -22.14
N GLN A 37 17.15 11.75 -21.65
CA GLN A 37 17.32 12.23 -20.29
C GLN A 37 16.09 11.84 -19.48
N ARG A 38 16.20 10.83 -18.60
CA ARG A 38 15.12 10.43 -17.69
C ARG A 38 15.55 10.61 -16.24
N CYS A 39 14.62 11.02 -15.39
CA CYS A 39 14.81 11.08 -13.95
C CYS A 39 13.99 9.98 -13.29
N VAL A 40 14.63 9.21 -12.42
CA VAL A 40 13.97 8.25 -11.54
C VAL A 40 13.85 8.91 -10.17
N VAL A 41 12.62 9.03 -9.70
CA VAL A 41 12.27 9.57 -8.39
C VAL A 41 11.84 8.40 -7.52
N VAL A 42 12.58 8.17 -6.44
CA VAL A 42 12.23 7.20 -5.42
C VAL A 42 11.57 7.94 -4.27
N LEU A 43 10.40 7.46 -3.85
CA LEU A 43 9.60 8.04 -2.78
C LEU A 43 9.37 6.97 -1.71
N GLU A 44 9.76 7.26 -0.48
CA GLU A 44 9.49 6.39 0.67
C GLU A 44 8.63 7.14 1.69
N PRO A 45 7.47 6.57 2.08
CA PRO A 45 6.66 7.13 3.15
C PRO A 45 7.46 7.18 4.46
N VAL A 46 7.40 8.32 5.15
CA VAL A 46 8.08 8.49 6.45
C VAL A 46 7.29 7.85 7.59
N GLU A 47 5.99 7.62 7.38
CA GLU A 47 5.08 7.10 8.38
C GLU A 47 4.67 5.64 8.15
N ARG A 48 4.31 5.00 9.26
CA ARG A 48 3.81 3.62 9.27
C ARG A 48 2.37 3.59 8.82
N LEU A 49 2.08 2.82 7.77
CA LEU A 49 0.73 2.62 7.28
C LEU A 49 0.03 1.52 8.08
N SER A 50 -1.20 1.81 8.52
CA SER A 50 -2.04 0.89 9.28
C SER A 50 -3.43 0.82 8.65
N ALA A 51 -3.76 -0.32 8.10
CA ALA A 51 -5.01 -0.61 7.40
C ALA A 51 -5.82 -1.68 8.14
N CYS A 52 -7.11 -1.77 7.87
CA CYS A 52 -8.04 -2.70 8.51
C CYS A 52 -8.81 -3.51 7.48
N VAL A 53 -8.91 -4.81 7.72
CA VAL A 53 -9.72 -5.74 6.91
C VAL A 53 -10.49 -6.68 7.81
N SER A 54 -11.72 -7.02 7.44
CA SER A 54 -12.52 -8.04 8.11
C SER A 54 -12.92 -9.12 7.12
N PHE A 55 -12.92 -10.36 7.57
CA PHE A 55 -13.12 -11.52 6.72
C PHE A 55 -13.71 -12.71 7.50
N THR A 56 -14.38 -13.59 6.79
CA THR A 56 -14.99 -14.81 7.32
C THR A 56 -13.95 -15.88 7.63
N ALA A 57 -14.32 -16.95 8.31
CA ALA A 57 -13.39 -18.02 8.65
C ALA A 57 -12.86 -18.82 7.46
N ASP A 58 -13.64 -18.90 6.38
CA ASP A 58 -13.21 -19.44 5.11
C ASP A 58 -12.24 -18.52 4.38
N GLY A 59 -12.03 -17.28 4.85
CA GLY A 59 -11.06 -16.33 4.30
C GLY A 59 -11.65 -15.30 3.35
N LYS A 60 -12.97 -15.26 3.16
CA LYS A 60 -13.64 -14.29 2.29
C LYS A 60 -13.74 -12.92 2.96
N ILE A 61 -13.29 -11.89 2.27
CA ILE A 61 -13.32 -10.52 2.79
C ILE A 61 -14.74 -9.99 2.73
N THR A 62 -15.19 -9.40 3.83
CA THR A 62 -16.52 -8.83 4.00
C THR A 62 -16.49 -7.31 4.01
N SER A 63 -15.40 -6.72 4.51
CA SER A 63 -15.20 -5.27 4.59
C SER A 63 -13.73 -4.93 4.79
N CYS A 64 -13.33 -3.74 4.35
CA CYS A 64 -11.99 -3.20 4.60
C CYS A 64 -12.03 -1.67 4.60
N ASP A 65 -10.94 -1.04 5.04
CA ASP A 65 -10.73 0.40 4.83
C ASP A 65 -10.06 0.68 3.47
N LEU A 66 -10.09 1.96 3.08
CA LEU A 66 -9.64 2.37 1.75
C LEU A 66 -8.13 2.16 1.58
N LEU A 67 -7.37 2.35 2.67
CA LEU A 67 -5.94 2.12 2.68
C LEU A 67 -5.61 0.65 2.43
N TYR A 68 -6.38 -0.31 2.97
CA TYR A 68 -6.19 -1.73 2.67
C TYR A 68 -6.39 -2.02 1.18
N ALA A 69 -7.46 -1.48 0.59
CA ALA A 69 -7.71 -1.63 -0.84
C ALA A 69 -6.57 -1.04 -1.68
N HIS A 70 -6.13 0.18 -1.36
CA HIS A 70 -5.04 0.86 -2.07
C HIS A 70 -3.69 0.15 -1.94
N LEU A 71 -3.37 -0.40 -0.76
CA LEU A 71 -2.15 -1.21 -0.54
C LEU A 71 -2.08 -2.39 -1.51
N HIS A 72 -3.23 -3.00 -1.81
CA HIS A 72 -3.33 -4.14 -2.72
C HIS A 72 -3.61 -3.75 -4.19
N GLY A 73 -3.66 -2.44 -4.51
CA GLY A 73 -3.85 -1.95 -5.87
C GLY A 73 -5.30 -1.96 -6.35
N TYR A 74 -6.26 -1.83 -5.43
CA TYR A 74 -7.68 -1.69 -5.73
C TYR A 74 -8.13 -0.25 -5.45
N PRO A 75 -8.76 0.46 -6.39
CA PRO A 75 -9.12 1.86 -6.22
C PRO A 75 -10.31 2.06 -5.28
N THR A 76 -11.16 1.04 -5.13
CA THR A 76 -12.38 1.10 -4.32
C THR A 76 -12.52 -0.13 -3.41
N LEU A 77 -13.31 0.01 -2.35
CA LEU A 77 -13.56 -1.04 -1.36
C LEU A 77 -14.34 -2.22 -1.94
N GLU A 78 -15.31 -1.93 -2.83
CA GLU A 78 -16.20 -2.94 -3.40
C GLU A 78 -15.43 -3.94 -4.27
N ALA A 79 -14.31 -3.51 -4.87
CA ALA A 79 -13.46 -4.38 -5.67
C ALA A 79 -12.70 -5.43 -4.83
N VAL A 80 -12.57 -5.20 -3.51
CA VAL A 80 -11.89 -6.09 -2.57
C VAL A 80 -12.87 -6.99 -1.82
N VAL A 81 -14.07 -6.47 -1.54
CA VAL A 81 -15.13 -7.22 -0.86
C VAL A 81 -15.53 -8.44 -1.69
N GLY A 82 -15.56 -9.61 -1.05
CA GLY A 82 -15.87 -10.89 -1.67
C GLY A 82 -14.64 -11.65 -2.19
N LEU A 83 -13.47 -11.01 -2.31
CA LEU A 83 -12.21 -11.69 -2.62
C LEU A 83 -11.69 -12.48 -1.41
N HIS A 84 -10.75 -13.36 -1.65
CA HIS A 84 -10.17 -14.20 -0.61
C HIS A 84 -8.89 -13.56 -0.05
N ILE A 85 -8.74 -13.51 1.28
CA ILE A 85 -7.59 -12.84 1.92
C ILE A 85 -6.25 -13.46 1.55
N LYS A 86 -6.20 -14.76 1.23
CA LYS A 86 -4.97 -15.41 0.74
C LYS A 86 -4.54 -14.97 -0.67
N ASP A 87 -5.41 -14.34 -1.45
CA ASP A 87 -5.01 -13.80 -2.76
C ASP A 87 -4.13 -12.55 -2.57
N MET A 88 -4.34 -11.83 -1.46
CA MET A 88 -3.61 -10.63 -1.10
C MET A 88 -2.52 -10.88 -0.05
N ILE A 89 -2.68 -11.88 0.81
CA ILE A 89 -1.71 -12.27 1.83
C ILE A 89 -1.58 -13.80 1.82
N PRO A 90 -0.87 -14.39 0.84
CA PRO A 90 -0.84 -15.85 0.64
C PRO A 90 -0.38 -16.67 1.85
N SER A 91 0.50 -16.08 2.67
CA SER A 91 1.04 -16.74 3.86
C SER A 91 0.18 -16.58 5.12
N VAL A 92 -1.00 -15.96 5.03
CA VAL A 92 -1.87 -15.75 6.20
C VAL A 92 -2.42 -17.07 6.72
N ARG A 93 -2.31 -17.27 8.02
CA ARG A 93 -2.84 -18.44 8.73
C ARG A 93 -4.10 -18.05 9.47
N ILE A 94 -5.23 -18.60 9.04
CA ILE A 94 -6.53 -18.38 9.69
C ILE A 94 -6.74 -19.53 10.69
N PRO A 95 -6.88 -19.26 11.99
CA PRO A 95 -7.18 -20.29 12.97
C PRO A 95 -8.61 -20.83 12.76
N PRO A 96 -8.88 -22.11 13.09
CA PRO A 96 -10.23 -22.65 13.03
C PRO A 96 -11.18 -21.95 14.04
N LEU A 97 -12.44 -21.80 13.64
CA LEU A 97 -13.49 -21.16 14.44
C LEU A 97 -13.70 -21.84 15.81
N GLY A 98 -14.10 -21.04 16.81
CA GLY A 98 -14.49 -21.54 18.14
C GLY A 98 -13.35 -21.78 19.13
N LYS A 99 -12.09 -21.53 18.76
CA LYS A 99 -10.94 -21.56 19.69
C LYS A 99 -10.39 -20.16 19.89
N LYS A 100 -9.96 -19.82 21.11
CA LYS A 100 -9.18 -18.59 21.38
C LYS A 100 -8.02 -18.54 20.39
N ILE A 101 -7.85 -17.41 19.69
CA ILE A 101 -6.73 -17.24 18.75
C ILE A 101 -5.43 -17.56 19.50
N PRO A 102 -4.65 -18.56 19.05
CA PRO A 102 -3.38 -18.88 19.66
C PRO A 102 -2.48 -17.64 19.69
N LYS A 103 -1.74 -17.41 20.79
CA LYS A 103 -0.89 -16.21 20.93
C LYS A 103 0.08 -16.04 19.76
N ASN A 104 0.56 -17.15 19.19
CA ASN A 104 1.46 -17.20 18.04
C ASN A 104 0.79 -16.90 16.69
N LEU A 105 -0.53 -16.93 16.59
CA LEU A 105 -1.29 -16.59 15.38
C LEU A 105 -1.95 -15.20 15.46
N ARG A 106 -1.94 -14.58 16.65
CA ARG A 106 -2.49 -13.24 16.87
C ARG A 106 -1.72 -12.17 16.11
N ILE A 107 -0.40 -12.32 15.97
CA ILE A 107 0.44 -11.42 15.17
C ILE A 107 1.24 -12.28 14.20
N GLN A 108 1.08 -12.03 12.91
CA GLN A 108 1.71 -12.79 11.84
C GLN A 108 2.53 -11.84 10.98
N ARG A 109 3.79 -12.21 10.71
CA ARG A 109 4.60 -11.52 9.70
C ARG A 109 4.37 -12.22 8.38
N ALA A 110 4.04 -11.46 7.35
CA ALA A 110 3.65 -11.98 6.04
C ALA A 110 4.13 -11.03 4.93
N ALA A 111 3.95 -11.47 3.68
CA ALA A 111 4.07 -10.59 2.52
C ALA A 111 2.66 -10.33 1.97
N GLY A 112 2.32 -9.05 1.82
CA GLY A 112 1.18 -8.62 1.02
C GLY A 112 1.55 -8.66 -0.46
N GLN A 113 0.55 -8.89 -1.30
CA GLN A 113 0.65 -8.93 -2.75
C GLN A 113 -0.32 -7.93 -3.35
N SER A 114 0.16 -7.00 -4.16
CA SER A 114 -0.72 -6.14 -4.96
C SER A 114 -1.24 -6.90 -6.18
N ARG A 115 -2.31 -6.39 -6.80
CA ARG A 115 -2.88 -6.92 -8.05
C ARG A 115 -1.85 -7.01 -9.19
N GLU A 116 -0.84 -6.13 -9.17
CA GLU A 116 0.25 -6.10 -10.15
C GLU A 116 1.36 -7.14 -9.85
N GLY A 117 1.24 -7.89 -8.74
CA GLY A 117 2.20 -8.90 -8.31
C GLY A 117 3.32 -8.37 -7.41
N THR A 118 3.33 -7.07 -7.10
CA THR A 118 4.33 -6.48 -6.19
C THR A 118 4.15 -7.02 -4.78
N LEU A 119 5.21 -7.56 -4.21
CA LEU A 119 5.23 -8.05 -2.84
C LEU A 119 5.77 -6.99 -1.89
N PHE A 120 5.14 -6.85 -0.72
CA PHE A 120 5.61 -5.95 0.34
C PHE A 120 5.50 -6.61 1.72
N PRO A 121 6.47 -6.40 2.61
CA PRO A 121 6.44 -7.01 3.94
C PRO A 121 5.40 -6.31 4.82
N LEU A 122 4.57 -7.11 5.50
CA LEU A 122 3.57 -6.61 6.43
C LEU A 122 3.51 -7.44 7.72
N SER A 123 2.90 -6.84 8.74
CA SER A 123 2.49 -7.51 9.96
C SER A 123 0.98 -7.44 10.08
N LEU A 124 0.34 -8.59 10.23
CA LEU A 124 -1.10 -8.73 10.41
C LEU A 124 -1.41 -9.10 11.85
N LYS A 125 -2.23 -8.29 12.53
CA LYS A 125 -2.73 -8.56 13.87
C LYS A 125 -4.18 -9.03 13.79
N LEU A 126 -4.43 -10.29 14.14
CA LEU A 126 -5.74 -10.94 14.06
C LEU A 126 -6.53 -10.80 15.36
N GLU A 127 -7.81 -10.46 15.24
CA GLU A 127 -8.78 -10.31 16.32
C GLU A 127 -10.10 -10.97 15.90
N VAL A 128 -10.82 -11.54 16.88
CA VAL A 128 -12.17 -12.09 16.63
C VAL A 128 -13.17 -11.00 16.96
N ARG A 129 -14.12 -10.75 16.07
CA ARG A 129 -15.32 -9.97 16.34
C ARG A 129 -16.51 -10.92 16.40
N HIS A 130 -17.28 -10.79 17.49
CA HIS A 130 -18.60 -11.39 17.57
C HIS A 130 -19.56 -10.45 16.85
N LEU A 131 -20.31 -10.98 15.89
CA LEU A 131 -21.47 -10.27 15.35
C LEU A 131 -22.59 -10.51 16.34
N GLU A 132 -22.76 -9.61 17.31
CA GLU A 132 -23.95 -9.63 18.17
C GLU A 132 -25.16 -9.31 17.28
N GLU A 133 -26.04 -10.29 17.10
CA GLU A 133 -27.39 -10.06 16.59
C GLU A 133 -28.12 -9.15 17.59
N GLU A 134 -28.43 -7.92 17.19
CA GLU A 134 -29.53 -7.20 17.84
C GLU A 134 -30.81 -8.05 17.67
N GLN A 135 -31.39 -8.42 18.81
CA GLN A 135 -32.32 -9.53 19.02
C GLN A 135 -33.65 -9.43 18.25
N ALA A 136 -34.17 -10.57 17.78
CA ALA A 136 -35.61 -10.80 17.72
C ALA A 136 -35.94 -12.28 17.94
N ALA A 137 -36.71 -12.52 19.00
CA ALA A 137 -37.23 -13.82 19.36
C ALA A 137 -38.29 -14.33 18.36
N VAL A 138 -38.51 -15.67 18.32
CA VAL A 138 -39.76 -16.38 17.89
C VAL A 138 -39.89 -16.50 16.35
N GLN A 139 -39.91 -17.65 15.63
CA GLN A 139 -40.28 -19.06 15.85
C GLN A 139 -39.51 -20.02 14.93
N LYS A 140 -39.50 -21.31 15.31
CA LYS A 140 -39.17 -22.48 14.48
C LYS A 140 -39.88 -22.48 13.12
N ASP A 141 -39.17 -22.84 12.06
CA ASP A 141 -39.53 -23.96 11.20
C ASP A 141 -38.35 -24.42 10.33
N GLU A 142 -38.28 -25.74 10.15
CA GLU A 142 -37.16 -26.51 9.62
C GLU A 142 -36.90 -26.32 8.12
N ILE A 143 -35.66 -25.99 7.75
CA ILE A 143 -35.00 -26.49 6.52
C ILE A 143 -33.50 -26.70 6.84
N PRO A 144 -32.92 -27.90 6.68
CA PRO A 144 -31.48 -28.11 6.88
C PRO A 144 -30.70 -27.48 5.73
N GLN A 145 -30.01 -26.37 6.00
CA GLN A 145 -29.01 -25.79 5.09
C GLN A 145 -27.64 -26.44 5.33
N PRO A 146 -26.78 -26.52 4.30
CA PRO A 146 -25.58 -27.35 4.33
C PRO A 146 -24.58 -26.89 5.40
N GLU A 147 -24.06 -27.88 6.10
CA GLU A 147 -23.07 -27.80 7.14
C GLU A 147 -21.82 -27.05 6.65
N GLY A 148 -21.55 -25.87 7.22
CA GLY A 148 -20.30 -25.16 6.94
C GLY A 148 -20.21 -23.68 7.34
N SER A 149 -21.34 -22.99 7.57
CA SER A 149 -21.32 -21.60 8.03
C SER A 149 -21.88 -21.49 9.44
N LEU A 150 -21.00 -21.33 10.42
CA LEU A 150 -21.39 -20.98 11.78
C LEU A 150 -21.87 -19.52 11.77
N PRO A 151 -23.12 -19.23 12.19
CA PRO A 151 -23.60 -17.86 12.25
C PRO A 151 -22.87 -17.10 13.37
N GLY A 152 -22.34 -15.91 13.06
CA GLY A 152 -21.97 -14.91 14.05
C GLY A 152 -20.49 -14.66 14.35
N TYR A 153 -19.54 -15.34 13.68
CA TYR A 153 -18.11 -15.12 13.91
C TYR A 153 -17.38 -14.59 12.69
N GLN A 154 -16.64 -13.50 12.88
CA GLN A 154 -15.84 -12.85 11.84
C GLN A 154 -14.46 -12.49 12.40
N TYR A 155 -13.44 -12.56 11.56
CA TYR A 155 -12.11 -12.06 11.88
C TYR A 155 -12.00 -10.59 11.47
N SER A 156 -11.36 -9.80 12.32
CA SER A 156 -10.87 -8.48 12.00
C SER A 156 -9.35 -8.51 12.09
N ALA A 157 -8.68 -7.88 11.14
CA ALA A 157 -7.24 -7.80 11.08
C ALA A 157 -6.77 -6.35 10.92
N THR A 158 -5.80 -5.96 11.73
CA THR A 158 -5.02 -4.74 11.49
C THR A 158 -3.76 -5.12 10.72
N VAL A 159 -3.64 -4.61 9.51
CA VAL A 159 -2.50 -4.79 8.62
C VAL A 159 -1.60 -3.60 8.75
N VAL A 160 -0.34 -3.86 9.06
CA VAL A 160 0.66 -2.82 9.16
C VAL A 160 1.76 -3.08 8.17
N VAL A 161 2.09 -2.06 7.39
CA VAL A 161 3.26 -2.05 6.54
C VAL A 161 4.34 -1.14 7.13
N PHE A 162 5.55 -1.69 7.25
CA PHE A 162 6.74 -0.92 7.63
C PHE A 162 7.41 -0.42 6.36
N SER A 163 7.25 0.88 6.06
CA SER A 163 8.15 1.81 5.34
C SER A 163 9.18 1.25 4.33
N THR A 164 8.87 0.17 3.63
CA THR A 164 9.70 -0.48 2.60
C THR A 164 8.98 -0.52 1.25
N ILE A 165 7.76 0.01 1.21
CA ILE A 165 7.10 0.30 -0.07
C ILE A 165 7.72 1.60 -0.59
N SER A 166 8.90 1.48 -1.20
CA SER A 166 9.48 2.54 -2.00
C SER A 166 8.75 2.58 -3.32
N GLY A 167 8.16 3.71 -3.66
CA GLY A 167 7.58 3.92 -4.98
C GLY A 167 8.58 4.52 -5.92
N LEU A 168 8.50 4.09 -7.17
CA LEU A 168 9.33 4.59 -8.25
C LEU A 168 8.46 5.36 -9.23
N ILE A 169 8.78 6.65 -9.41
CA ILE A 169 8.20 7.50 -10.45
C ILE A 169 9.27 7.76 -11.49
N THR A 170 8.95 7.50 -12.75
CA THR A 170 9.80 7.86 -13.89
C THR A 170 9.30 9.14 -14.51
N VAL A 171 10.20 10.10 -14.68
CA VAL A 171 9.91 11.45 -15.15
C VAL A 171 10.79 11.74 -16.36
N GLN A 172 10.21 12.38 -17.38
CA GLN A 172 10.92 12.89 -18.54
C GLN A 172 11.70 14.17 -18.19
N SER A 173 12.55 14.64 -19.12
CA SER A 173 13.36 15.85 -18.91
C SER A 173 12.54 17.14 -18.76
N ASP A 174 11.31 17.15 -19.25
CA ASP A 174 10.34 18.25 -19.13
C ASP A 174 9.51 18.17 -17.83
N GLY A 175 9.74 17.17 -16.97
CA GLY A 175 8.99 16.96 -15.74
C GLY A 175 7.76 16.10 -15.86
N ILE A 176 7.46 15.56 -17.04
CA ILE A 176 6.24 14.79 -17.26
C ILE A 176 6.40 13.38 -16.72
N ILE A 177 5.46 12.95 -15.88
CA ILE A 177 5.39 11.59 -15.35
C ILE A 177 5.08 10.64 -16.50
N CYS A 178 5.99 9.69 -16.73
CA CYS A 178 5.85 8.67 -17.77
C CYS A 178 5.71 7.24 -17.22
N GLY A 179 5.95 7.04 -15.92
CA GLY A 179 5.78 5.74 -15.29
C GLY A 179 5.61 5.83 -13.78
N ILE A 180 4.71 5.01 -13.24
CA ILE A 180 4.46 4.82 -11.82
C ILE A 180 3.76 3.46 -11.61
N THR A 181 3.99 2.83 -10.47
CA THR A 181 3.30 1.61 -10.00
C THR A 181 1.89 1.97 -9.53
N ASP A 182 0.85 1.26 -9.98
CA ASP A 182 -0.55 1.66 -9.70
C ASP A 182 -0.88 1.54 -8.21
N SER A 183 -0.46 0.44 -7.56
CA SER A 183 -0.66 0.28 -6.11
C SER A 183 0.03 1.38 -5.30
N PHE A 184 1.16 1.90 -5.78
CA PHE A 184 1.86 3.00 -5.12
C PHE A 184 1.14 4.34 -5.33
N ALA A 185 0.66 4.61 -6.55
CA ALA A 185 -0.09 5.82 -6.87
C ALA A 185 -1.35 5.93 -6.01
N LEU A 186 -2.10 4.84 -5.89
CA LEU A 186 -3.29 4.75 -5.04
C LEU A 186 -2.93 4.90 -3.56
N MET A 187 -2.00 4.07 -3.06
CA MET A 187 -1.65 4.06 -1.64
C MET A 187 -1.12 5.39 -1.15
N LEU A 188 -0.23 6.03 -1.92
CA LEU A 188 0.45 7.23 -1.46
C LEU A 188 -0.26 8.52 -1.87
N PHE A 189 -0.90 8.57 -3.04
CA PHE A 189 -1.49 9.82 -3.54
C PHE A 189 -3.01 9.75 -3.69
N GLY A 190 -3.61 8.56 -3.60
CA GLY A 190 -5.03 8.36 -3.85
C GLY A 190 -5.45 8.57 -5.31
N TYR A 191 -4.50 8.57 -6.25
CA TYR A 191 -4.78 8.69 -7.68
C TYR A 191 -4.55 7.35 -8.37
N GLU A 192 -5.37 7.05 -9.37
CA GLU A 192 -5.07 5.96 -10.30
C GLU A 192 -3.86 6.35 -11.18
N LYS A 193 -3.06 5.37 -11.59
CA LYS A 193 -1.91 5.58 -12.49
C LYS A 193 -2.28 6.41 -13.72
N LYS A 194 -3.42 6.13 -14.35
CA LYS A 194 -3.90 6.82 -15.57
C LYS A 194 -4.13 8.31 -15.36
N GLU A 195 -4.41 8.74 -14.12
CA GLU A 195 -4.63 10.15 -13.78
C GLU A 195 -3.33 10.92 -13.57
N LEU A 196 -2.21 10.22 -13.37
CA LEU A 196 -0.88 10.81 -13.14
C LEU A 196 -0.01 10.80 -14.39
N LEU A 197 -0.17 9.80 -15.27
CA LEU A 197 0.57 9.75 -16.52
C LEU A 197 0.28 11.00 -17.37
N GLY A 198 1.34 11.64 -17.87
CA GLY A 198 1.22 12.87 -18.67
C GLY A 198 1.10 14.16 -17.85
N LYS A 199 0.98 14.10 -16.52
CA LYS A 199 1.03 15.29 -15.65
C LYS A 199 2.46 15.65 -15.30
N SER A 200 2.69 16.93 -15.00
CA SER A 200 3.95 17.40 -14.41
C SER A 200 4.12 16.83 -13.01
N ILE A 201 5.32 16.39 -12.65
CA ILE A 201 5.65 15.95 -11.29
C ILE A 201 5.41 17.04 -10.23
N THR A 202 5.45 18.32 -10.62
CA THR A 202 5.13 19.44 -9.72
C THR A 202 3.69 19.44 -9.22
N PHE A 203 2.80 18.69 -9.89
CA PHE A 203 1.44 18.42 -9.41
C PHE A 203 1.43 17.64 -8.09
N LEU A 204 2.36 16.68 -7.94
CA LEU A 204 2.51 15.87 -6.72
C LEU A 204 3.48 16.55 -5.75
N ILE A 205 4.62 17.04 -6.23
CA ILE A 205 5.67 17.64 -5.40
C ILE A 205 5.86 19.09 -5.82
N PRO A 206 5.13 20.04 -5.21
CA PRO A 206 5.37 21.46 -5.46
C PRO A 206 6.81 21.82 -5.13
N GLY A 207 7.50 22.52 -6.04
CA GLY A 207 8.90 22.90 -5.84
C GLY A 207 9.94 21.82 -6.17
N PHE A 208 9.53 20.69 -6.76
CA PHE A 208 10.40 19.57 -7.17
C PHE A 208 11.75 20.00 -7.79
N TYR A 209 11.74 20.99 -8.69
CA TYR A 209 12.95 21.47 -9.37
C TYR A 209 13.90 22.26 -8.47
N ASN A 210 13.37 23.01 -7.50
CA ASN A 210 14.20 23.79 -6.57
C ASN A 210 15.01 22.85 -5.66
N ASP A 211 14.44 21.71 -5.29
CA ASP A 211 15.13 20.66 -4.52
C ASP A 211 16.17 19.92 -5.36
N MET A 212 15.89 19.76 -6.67
CA MET A 212 16.81 19.14 -7.63
C MET A 212 18.07 19.99 -7.89
N GLU A 213 17.92 21.32 -7.96
CA GLU A 213 19.06 22.24 -8.09
C GLU A 213 19.90 22.32 -6.81
N ARG A 214 19.28 22.28 -5.63
CA ARG A 214 20.01 22.22 -4.34
C ARG A 214 20.83 20.93 -4.17
N GLY A 215 20.34 19.80 -4.70
CA GLY A 215 21.07 18.52 -4.66
C GLY A 215 22.25 18.42 -5.63
N SER A 216 22.29 19.28 -6.64
CA SER A 216 23.37 19.31 -7.65
C SER A 216 24.61 20.07 -7.19
N GLY A 217 24.55 20.74 -6.02
CA GLY A 217 25.66 21.49 -5.41
C GLY A 217 26.50 20.73 -4.39
N CYS A 218 26.17 19.47 -4.06
CA CYS A 218 26.94 18.69 -3.07
C CYS A 218 28.10 17.93 -3.73
N SER A 219 29.25 18.60 -3.88
CA SER A 219 30.54 17.94 -3.90
C SER A 219 30.80 17.30 -2.53
N LEU A 220 30.34 16.07 -2.33
CA LEU A 220 30.80 15.25 -1.22
C LEU A 220 32.24 14.79 -1.52
N PRO A 221 33.22 15.01 -0.63
CA PRO A 221 34.54 14.44 -0.79
C PRO A 221 34.43 12.90 -0.73
N LEU A 222 35.04 12.24 -1.72
CA LEU A 222 35.21 10.79 -1.70
C LEU A 222 35.97 10.41 -0.42
N PRO A 223 35.57 9.36 0.31
CA PRO A 223 36.40 8.83 1.38
C PRO A 223 37.70 8.33 0.75
N SER A 224 38.82 8.85 1.25
CA SER A 224 40.16 8.37 0.90
C SER A 224 40.28 6.89 1.28
N LEU A 225 40.76 6.10 0.31
CA LEU A 225 41.17 4.69 0.43
C LEU A 225 41.96 4.40 1.71
#